data_AF-A0A1F8MVU3-F1
#
_entry.id   AF-A0A1F8MVU3-F1
#
_cell.length_a   1.000
_cell.length_b   1.000
_cell.length_c   1.000
_cell.angle_alpha   90.00
_cell.angle_beta   90.00
_cell.angle_gamma   90.00
#
_symmetry.space_group_name_H-M   'P 1'
#
loop_
_entity.id
_entity.type
_entity.pdbx_description
1 polymer ?
#
loop_
_entity_poly.entity_id
_entity_poly.type
_entity_poly.pdbx_seq_one_letter_code
_entity_poly.pdbx_strand_id
1 'polypeptide(L)'
;MRDDLRPNEAELQFLTLAYNRFYDIFDEVMDDSFWERESWYRFSRVKDGFAVYSELLNYEPLKWVLEDMRTSRPPMEAEIASELFRFIRNLIVHFPFFDTWDDVWVNRSVVNCFKEDQSIDRFLTKHSGTETVKYRFWEADKKTMTYLSINFPKQYEEGAKVHLKDILTEKEGVKFTFILMRRILDTQVLSAGEQESTMSI
;
A
#
# COMPACT_ATOMS: atom_id res chain seq x y z
N MET A 1 -36.31 9.72 -7.87
CA MET A 1 -35.02 10.28 -8.29
C MET A 1 -34.13 9.09 -8.61
N ARG A 2 -33.57 9.01 -9.82
CA ARG A 2 -32.51 8.04 -10.10
C ARG A 2 -31.28 8.63 -9.45
N ASP A 3 -30.89 8.13 -8.29
CA ASP A 3 -29.54 8.39 -7.79
C ASP A 3 -28.57 7.91 -8.87
N ASP A 4 -27.58 8.74 -9.19
CA ASP A 4 -26.58 8.53 -10.24
C ASP A 4 -25.96 7.13 -10.11
N LEU A 5 -26.39 6.20 -10.96
CA LEU A 5 -25.79 4.87 -11.07
C LEU A 5 -24.34 5.05 -11.51
N ARG A 6 -23.41 4.75 -10.59
CA ARG A 6 -21.98 4.73 -10.86
C ARG A 6 -21.52 3.30 -11.15
N PRO A 7 -20.49 3.11 -11.98
CA PRO A 7 -19.77 4.15 -12.72
C PRO A 7 -20.55 4.68 -13.93
N ASN A 8 -20.47 5.98 -14.18
CA ASN A 8 -20.84 6.54 -15.49
C ASN A 8 -19.79 6.17 -16.57
N GLU A 9 -20.03 6.53 -17.84
CA GLU A 9 -19.14 6.15 -18.95
C GLU A 9 -17.68 6.62 -18.76
N ALA A 10 -17.48 7.86 -18.28
CA ALA A 10 -16.14 8.40 -18.05
C ALA A 10 -15.45 7.71 -16.87
N GLU A 11 -16.20 7.45 -15.79
CA GLU A 11 -15.72 6.67 -14.64
C GLU A 11 -15.34 5.26 -15.08
N LEU A 12 -16.15 4.59 -15.90
CA LEU A 12 -15.88 3.24 -16.39
C LEU A 12 -14.60 3.18 -17.23
N GLN A 13 -14.38 4.16 -18.11
CA GLN A 13 -13.14 4.24 -18.90
C GLN A 13 -11.92 4.44 -17.99
N PHE A 14 -12.01 5.36 -17.03
CA PHE A 14 -10.94 5.60 -16.06
C PHE A 14 -10.63 4.34 -15.25
N LEU A 15 -11.66 3.71 -14.66
CA LEU A 15 -11.49 2.50 -13.85
C LEU A 15 -10.87 1.38 -14.68
N THR A 16 -11.35 1.17 -15.91
CA THR A 16 -10.78 0.16 -16.81
C THR A 16 -9.28 0.37 -17.02
N LEU A 17 -8.85 1.59 -17.33
CA LEU A 17 -7.44 1.91 -17.52
C LEU A 17 -6.62 1.72 -16.23
N ALA A 18 -7.14 2.21 -15.10
CA ALA A 18 -6.43 2.18 -13.83
C ALA A 18 -6.31 0.76 -13.25
N TYR A 19 -7.39 -0.03 -13.28
CA TYR A 19 -7.38 -1.43 -12.84
C TYR A 19 -6.46 -2.28 -13.71
N ASN A 20 -6.57 -2.21 -15.04
CA ASN A 20 -5.69 -2.96 -15.93
C ASN A 20 -4.23 -2.62 -15.67
N ARG A 21 -3.91 -1.32 -15.58
CA ARG A 21 -2.54 -0.88 -15.29
C ARG A 21 -2.04 -1.37 -13.94
N PHE A 22 -2.88 -1.33 -12.90
CA PHE A 22 -2.51 -1.83 -11.59
C PHE A 22 -2.23 -3.34 -11.62
N TYR A 23 -3.11 -4.14 -12.23
CA TYR A 23 -2.95 -5.59 -12.31
C TYR A 23 -1.74 -5.99 -13.17
N ASP A 24 -1.46 -5.30 -14.27
CA ASP A 24 -0.25 -5.52 -15.06
C ASP A 24 1.03 -5.31 -14.22
N ILE A 25 1.08 -4.24 -13.41
CA ILE A 25 2.20 -3.98 -12.51
C ILE A 25 2.25 -5.02 -11.40
N PHE A 26 1.10 -5.38 -10.83
CA PHE A 26 1.03 -6.38 -9.76
C PHE A 26 1.59 -7.73 -10.22
N ASP A 27 1.14 -8.22 -11.39
CA ASP A 27 1.59 -9.50 -11.93
C ASP A 27 3.09 -9.48 -12.22
N GLU A 28 3.60 -8.38 -12.78
CA GLU A 28 5.03 -8.18 -12.99
C GLU A 28 5.81 -8.22 -11.67
N VAL A 29 5.41 -7.45 -10.66
CA VAL A 29 6.10 -7.34 -9.36
C VAL A 29 6.08 -8.65 -8.56
N MET A 30 5.04 -9.46 -8.75
CA MET A 30 4.84 -10.72 -8.04
C MET A 30 5.55 -11.92 -8.68
N ASP A 31 6.00 -11.75 -9.92
CA ASP A 31 6.82 -12.72 -10.63
C ASP A 31 8.23 -12.82 -10.02
N ASP A 32 8.83 -14.02 -10.02
CA ASP A 32 10.13 -14.20 -9.40
C ASP A 32 11.28 -13.59 -10.24
N SER A 33 11.13 -13.50 -11.57
CA SER A 33 12.12 -12.87 -12.47
C SER A 33 12.21 -11.36 -12.30
N PHE A 34 11.18 -10.72 -11.73
CA PHE A 34 11.23 -9.30 -11.39
C PHE A 34 12.38 -8.96 -10.44
N TRP A 35 12.70 -9.87 -9.52
CA TRP A 35 13.78 -9.68 -8.54
C TRP A 35 15.18 -9.81 -9.15
N GLU A 36 15.28 -10.24 -10.40
CA GLU A 36 16.54 -10.26 -11.16
C GLU A 36 16.79 -8.94 -11.90
N ARG A 37 15.79 -8.05 -11.96
CA ARG A 37 15.92 -6.72 -12.57
C ARG A 37 16.73 -5.77 -11.69
N GLU A 38 17.25 -4.72 -12.31
CA GLU A 38 17.99 -3.66 -11.65
C GLU A 38 17.13 -2.94 -10.60
N SER A 39 17.73 -2.53 -9.48
CA SER A 39 17.03 -1.94 -8.34
C SER A 39 16.24 -0.68 -8.70
N TRP A 40 16.78 0.18 -9.58
CA TRP A 40 16.07 1.37 -10.04
C TRP A 40 14.82 1.02 -10.83
N TYR A 41 14.89 -0.03 -11.67
CA TYR A 41 13.75 -0.47 -12.46
C TYR A 41 12.66 -0.99 -11.54
N ARG A 42 13.02 -1.88 -10.60
CA ARG A 42 12.08 -2.42 -9.62
C ARG A 42 11.40 -1.30 -8.84
N PHE A 43 12.17 -0.35 -8.33
CA PHE A 43 11.63 0.76 -7.59
C PHE A 43 10.76 1.69 -8.45
N SER A 44 11.10 1.91 -9.72
CA SER A 44 10.24 2.65 -10.66
C SER A 44 8.88 1.97 -10.85
N ARG A 45 8.85 0.65 -11.03
CA ARG A 45 7.58 -0.10 -11.18
C ARG A 45 6.75 -0.07 -9.89
N VAL A 46 7.42 -0.14 -8.73
CA VAL A 46 6.77 0.04 -7.43
C VAL A 46 6.15 1.43 -7.30
N LYS A 47 6.89 2.49 -7.64
CA LYS A 47 6.38 3.88 -7.66
C LYS A 47 5.15 4.02 -8.57
N ASP A 48 5.20 3.45 -9.78
CA ASP A 48 4.06 3.44 -10.70
C ASP A 48 2.82 2.78 -10.08
N GLY A 49 3.00 1.62 -9.42
CA GLY A 49 1.88 0.92 -8.77
C GLY A 49 1.25 1.73 -7.64
N PHE A 50 2.07 2.39 -6.81
CA PHE A 50 1.57 3.31 -5.78
C PHE A 50 0.83 4.51 -6.37
N ALA A 51 1.31 5.07 -7.48
CA ALA A 51 0.67 6.20 -8.15
C ALA A 51 -0.72 5.80 -8.68
N VAL A 52 -0.80 4.70 -9.42
CA VAL A 52 -2.07 4.18 -9.97
C VAL A 52 -3.04 3.84 -8.84
N TYR A 53 -2.56 3.15 -7.81
CA TYR A 53 -3.39 2.83 -6.64
C TYR A 53 -3.92 4.09 -5.95
N SER A 54 -3.11 5.16 -5.85
CA SER A 54 -3.55 6.42 -5.24
C SER A 54 -4.66 7.10 -6.04
N GLU A 55 -4.63 7.01 -7.37
CA GLU A 55 -5.73 7.49 -8.22
C GLU A 55 -7.01 6.66 -8.03
N LEU A 56 -6.89 5.32 -7.92
CA LEU A 56 -8.03 4.45 -7.60
C LEU A 56 -8.64 4.79 -6.22
N LEU A 57 -7.83 5.18 -5.23
CA LEU A 57 -8.30 5.63 -3.92
C LEU A 57 -9.16 6.92 -3.96
N ASN A 58 -9.04 7.73 -5.01
CA ASN A 58 -9.83 8.94 -5.16
C ASN A 58 -11.27 8.66 -5.66
N TYR A 59 -11.54 7.44 -6.15
CA TYR A 59 -12.88 7.04 -6.58
C TYR A 59 -13.81 6.86 -5.38
N GLU A 60 -14.88 7.65 -5.29
CA GLU A 60 -15.73 7.73 -4.09
C GLU A 60 -16.30 6.37 -3.62
N PRO A 61 -16.84 5.50 -4.51
CA PRO A 61 -17.30 4.17 -4.10
C PRO A 61 -16.21 3.29 -3.46
N LEU A 62 -14.93 3.59 -3.71
CA LEU A 62 -13.82 2.89 -3.06
C LEU A 62 -13.77 3.16 -1.55
N LYS A 63 -14.21 4.33 -1.12
CA LYS A 63 -14.21 4.72 0.28
C LYS A 63 -15.21 3.89 1.10
N TRP A 64 -16.36 3.53 0.52
CA TRP A 64 -17.37 2.70 1.18
C TRP A 64 -16.84 1.29 1.47
N VAL A 65 -16.17 0.66 0.50
CA VAL A 65 -15.55 -0.65 0.69
C VAL A 65 -14.46 -0.61 1.77
N LEU A 66 -13.68 0.48 1.82
CA LEU A 66 -12.66 0.65 2.86
C LEU A 66 -13.27 0.78 4.26
N GLU A 67 -14.43 1.42 4.40
CA GLU A 67 -15.15 1.52 5.67
C GLU A 67 -15.69 0.16 6.13
N ASP A 68 -16.30 -0.61 5.24
CA ASP A 68 -16.82 -1.96 5.53
C ASP A 68 -15.70 -2.96 5.89
N MET A 69 -14.53 -2.84 5.26
CA MET A 69 -13.39 -3.68 5.64
C MET A 69 -12.79 -3.31 7.01
N ARG A 70 -12.93 -2.05 7.45
CA ARG A 70 -12.39 -1.63 8.75
C ARG A 70 -13.19 -2.20 9.92
N THR A 71 -14.48 -2.43 9.73
CA THR A 71 -15.37 -2.98 10.78
C THR A 71 -15.27 -4.50 10.92
N SER A 72 -14.70 -5.20 9.94
CA SER A 72 -14.72 -6.67 9.83
C SER A 72 -13.39 -7.39 10.14
N ARG A 73 -12.28 -6.68 10.35
CA ARG A 73 -10.94 -7.29 10.60
C ARG A 73 -10.60 -7.40 12.10
N PRO A 74 -9.87 -8.44 12.55
CA PRO A 74 -9.40 -8.55 13.94
C PRO A 74 -8.42 -7.40 14.30
N PRO A 75 -8.46 -6.87 15.54
CA PRO A 75 -8.07 -5.48 15.79
C PRO A 75 -6.58 -5.17 15.59
N MET A 76 -5.68 -6.02 16.11
CA MET A 76 -4.29 -5.61 16.36
C MET A 76 -3.34 -5.82 15.16
N GLU A 77 -3.43 -6.97 14.48
CA GLU A 77 -2.68 -7.24 13.24
C GLU A 77 -3.15 -6.33 12.09
N ALA A 78 -4.43 -5.99 12.05
CA ALA A 78 -4.98 -5.05 11.08
C ALA A 78 -4.52 -3.61 11.33
N GLU A 79 -4.34 -3.21 12.60
CA GLU A 79 -3.87 -1.87 12.95
C GLU A 79 -2.42 -1.64 12.52
N ILE A 80 -1.49 -2.51 12.90
CA ILE A 80 -0.07 -2.37 12.53
C ILE A 80 0.09 -2.43 11.01
N ALA A 81 -0.59 -3.37 10.34
CA ALA A 81 -0.53 -3.47 8.89
C ALA A 81 -1.08 -2.21 8.19
N SER A 82 -2.19 -1.65 8.69
CA SER A 82 -2.79 -0.43 8.15
C SER A 82 -1.89 0.79 8.34
N GLU A 83 -1.28 0.94 9.52
CA GLU A 83 -0.34 2.02 9.82
C GLU A 83 0.94 1.91 8.99
N LEU A 84 1.51 0.71 8.89
CA LEU A 84 2.71 0.45 8.10
C LEU A 84 2.47 0.67 6.61
N PHE A 85 1.35 0.19 6.09
CA PHE A 85 0.95 0.44 4.70
C PHE A 85 0.86 1.94 4.41
N ARG A 86 0.19 2.70 5.30
CA ARG A 86 0.07 4.15 5.16
C ARG A 86 1.43 4.84 5.22
N PHE A 87 2.30 4.41 6.12
CA PHE A 87 3.67 4.92 6.25
C PHE A 87 4.46 4.72 4.95
N ILE A 88 4.52 3.49 4.42
CA ILE A 88 5.24 3.18 3.18
C ILE A 88 4.66 3.98 2.01
N ARG A 89 3.33 3.96 1.85
CA ARG A 89 2.67 4.74 0.79
C ARG A 89 3.05 6.21 0.84
N ASN A 90 2.95 6.81 2.03
CA ASN A 90 3.23 8.24 2.19
C ASN A 90 4.72 8.55 1.96
N LEU A 91 5.64 7.65 2.31
CA LEU A 91 7.06 7.78 1.94
C LEU A 91 7.23 7.79 0.42
N ILE A 92 6.70 6.78 -0.26
CA ILE A 92 6.89 6.61 -1.71
C ILE A 92 6.25 7.77 -2.50
N VAL A 93 5.04 8.19 -2.12
CA VAL A 93 4.28 9.20 -2.85
C VAL A 93 4.77 10.63 -2.57
N HIS A 94 5.15 10.94 -1.33
CA HIS A 94 5.50 12.32 -0.93
C HIS A 94 7.01 12.60 -0.92
N PHE A 95 7.86 11.58 -1.06
CA PHE A 95 9.31 11.73 -1.17
C PHE A 95 9.84 11.13 -2.49
N PRO A 96 9.46 11.68 -3.66
CA PRO A 96 9.82 11.14 -4.97
C PRO A 96 11.26 11.47 -5.39
N PHE A 97 12.18 11.57 -4.42
CA PHE A 97 13.57 12.00 -4.63
C PHE A 97 14.55 10.83 -4.77
N PHE A 98 14.08 9.61 -4.54
CA PHE A 98 14.90 8.40 -4.49
C PHE A 98 14.69 7.53 -5.73
N ASP A 99 15.76 6.83 -6.11
CA ASP A 99 15.78 5.92 -7.26
C ASP A 99 15.73 4.45 -6.87
N THR A 100 16.07 4.10 -5.64
CA THR A 100 15.99 2.72 -5.14
C THR A 100 15.34 2.66 -3.75
N TRP A 101 14.77 1.50 -3.40
CA TRP A 101 14.19 1.26 -2.07
C TRP A 101 15.19 1.49 -0.94
N ASP A 102 16.44 1.07 -1.16
CA ASP A 102 17.52 1.13 -0.18
C ASP A 102 18.03 2.53 0.10
N ASP A 103 17.77 3.45 -0.83
CA ASP A 103 18.13 4.86 -0.70
C ASP A 103 17.06 5.68 0.04
N VAL A 104 15.84 5.15 0.18
CA VAL A 104 14.75 5.87 0.85
C VAL A 104 15.07 6.08 2.32
N TRP A 105 15.20 7.35 2.70
CA TRP A 105 15.38 7.76 4.09
C TRP A 105 14.59 9.00 4.41
N VAL A 106 14.25 9.15 5.69
CA VAL A 106 13.66 10.37 6.25
C VAL A 106 14.26 10.67 7.62
N ASN A 107 14.13 11.92 8.06
CA ASN A 107 14.39 12.31 9.46
C ASN A 107 13.28 13.23 9.93
N ARG A 108 13.27 13.54 11.24
CA ARG A 108 12.21 14.35 11.85
C ARG A 108 12.02 15.72 11.20
N SER A 109 13.10 16.41 10.84
CA SER A 109 13.03 17.73 10.21
C SER A 109 12.43 17.65 8.79
N VAL A 110 12.82 16.64 8.00
CA VAL A 110 12.35 16.47 6.61
C VAL A 110 10.86 16.13 6.58
N VAL A 111 10.37 15.25 7.46
CA VAL A 111 8.95 14.85 7.44
C VAL A 111 8.01 15.94 7.97
N ASN A 112 8.53 16.85 8.79
CA ASN A 112 7.76 17.95 9.38
C ASN A 112 7.99 19.31 8.71
N CYS A 113 8.69 19.35 7.55
CA CYS A 113 9.11 20.61 6.92
C CYS A 113 7.97 21.59 6.60
N PHE A 114 6.77 21.10 6.31
CA PHE A 114 5.59 21.94 6.03
C PHE A 114 4.69 22.13 7.25
N LYS A 115 4.62 21.10 8.11
CA LYS A 115 3.73 21.04 9.27
C LYS A 115 4.28 19.99 10.23
N GLU A 116 4.27 20.31 11.53
CA GLU A 116 4.59 19.35 12.59
C GLU A 116 3.52 18.25 12.73
N ASP A 117 3.90 17.15 13.37
CA ASP A 117 3.02 16.01 13.65
C ASP A 117 2.36 15.45 12.38
N GLN A 118 3.12 15.30 11.30
CA GLN A 118 2.61 14.65 10.10
C GLN A 118 2.52 13.12 10.26
N SER A 119 1.79 12.46 9.35
CA SER A 119 1.50 11.02 9.45
C SER A 119 2.74 10.13 9.59
N ILE A 120 3.84 10.47 8.90
CA ILE A 120 5.11 9.74 8.97
C ILE A 120 5.77 9.97 10.33
N ASP A 121 5.77 11.21 10.82
CA ASP A 121 6.32 11.58 12.13
C ASP A 121 5.59 10.88 13.28
N ARG A 122 4.25 10.86 13.23
CA ARG A 122 3.41 10.12 14.19
C ARG A 122 3.71 8.63 14.18
N PHE A 123 3.86 8.03 13.00
CA PHE A 123 4.17 6.62 12.88
C PHE A 123 5.52 6.29 13.52
N LEU A 124 6.56 7.03 13.16
CA LEU A 124 7.90 6.82 13.71
C LEU A 124 7.93 7.08 15.22
N THR A 125 7.26 8.12 15.70
CA THR A 125 7.17 8.43 17.13
C THR A 125 6.43 7.34 17.92
N LYS A 126 5.31 6.82 17.39
CA LYS A 126 4.51 5.76 18.04
C LYS A 126 5.27 4.44 18.17
N HIS A 127 6.03 4.05 17.14
CA HIS A 127 6.63 2.73 17.06
C HIS A 127 8.12 2.68 17.41
N SER A 128 8.78 3.82 17.60
CA SER A 128 10.19 3.85 18.01
C SER A 128 10.42 3.11 19.34
N GLY A 129 11.48 2.30 19.40
CA GLY A 129 11.81 1.49 20.56
C GLY A 129 10.96 0.23 20.72
N THR A 130 10.02 -0.03 19.82
CA THR A 130 9.25 -1.28 19.79
C THR A 130 10.13 -2.44 19.29
N GLU A 131 9.93 -3.62 19.85
CA GLU A 131 10.59 -4.84 19.36
C GLU A 131 10.18 -5.19 17.93
N THR A 132 11.01 -5.99 17.25
CA THR A 132 10.71 -6.49 15.91
C THR A 132 9.38 -7.21 15.89
N VAL A 133 8.45 -6.75 15.05
CA VAL A 133 7.16 -7.40 14.85
C VAL A 133 7.29 -8.41 13.73
N LYS A 134 6.95 -9.68 14.03
CA LYS A 134 6.82 -10.74 13.03
C LYS A 134 5.40 -10.74 12.51
N TYR A 135 5.26 -10.63 11.20
CA TYR A 135 3.96 -10.68 10.53
C TYR A 135 3.98 -11.78 9.47
N ARG A 136 2.83 -12.37 9.21
CA ARG A 136 2.68 -13.39 8.17
C ARG A 136 1.37 -13.21 7.43
N PHE A 137 1.38 -13.53 6.15
CA PHE A 137 0.15 -13.65 5.37
C PHE A 137 0.21 -14.87 4.46
N TRP A 138 -0.97 -15.42 4.19
CA TRP A 138 -1.14 -16.56 3.31
C TRP A 138 -1.25 -16.09 1.86
N GLU A 139 -0.37 -16.58 0.99
CA GLU A 139 -0.46 -16.40 -0.46
C GLU A 139 -1.23 -17.58 -1.04
N ALA A 140 -2.53 -17.41 -1.28
CA ALA A 140 -3.39 -18.49 -1.77
C ALA A 140 -2.92 -19.07 -3.12
N ASP A 141 -2.49 -18.19 -4.03
CA ASP A 141 -2.01 -18.56 -5.37
C ASP A 141 -0.77 -19.45 -5.31
N LYS A 142 0.17 -19.14 -4.41
CA LYS A 142 1.43 -19.88 -4.22
C LYS A 142 1.32 -21.03 -3.21
N LYS A 143 0.21 -21.09 -2.46
CA LYS A 143 -0.02 -22.02 -1.34
C LYS A 143 1.11 -21.98 -0.29
N THR A 144 1.62 -20.78 -0.04
CA THR A 144 2.76 -20.57 0.89
C THR A 144 2.47 -19.46 1.88
N MET A 145 3.10 -19.55 3.06
CA MET A 145 3.17 -18.45 4.02
C MET A 145 4.34 -17.54 3.66
N THR A 146 4.07 -16.25 3.49
CA THR A 146 5.14 -15.24 3.52
C THR A 146 5.26 -14.70 4.93
N TYR A 147 6.50 -14.65 5.41
CA TYR A 147 6.89 -14.11 6.70
C TYR A 147 7.66 -12.82 6.47
N LEU A 148 7.35 -11.80 7.26
CA LEU A 148 8.06 -10.53 7.23
C LEU A 148 8.43 -10.06 8.63
N SER A 149 9.58 -9.40 8.71
CA SER A 149 10.10 -8.83 9.96
C SER A 149 10.10 -7.32 9.87
N ILE A 150 9.25 -6.67 10.67
CA ILE A 150 9.17 -5.21 10.74
C ILE A 150 10.10 -4.76 11.86
N ASN A 151 11.17 -4.04 11.52
CA ASN A 151 12.12 -3.54 12.52
C ASN A 151 11.93 -2.04 12.70
N PHE A 152 11.34 -1.64 13.81
CA PHE A 152 11.20 -0.22 14.10
C PHE A 152 12.55 0.38 14.53
N PRO A 153 12.77 1.68 14.25
CA PRO A 153 13.99 2.35 14.73
C PRO A 153 14.03 2.28 16.26
N LYS A 154 15.21 2.00 16.82
CA LYS A 154 15.39 1.98 18.28
C LYS A 154 15.10 3.33 18.91
N GLN A 155 15.45 4.40 18.19
CA GLN A 155 15.27 5.78 18.59
C GLN A 155 14.95 6.62 17.34
N TYR A 156 14.19 7.68 17.54
CA TYR A 156 13.83 8.64 16.51
C TYR A 156 14.12 10.06 17.02
N GLU A 157 15.41 10.38 16.98
CA GLU A 157 15.99 11.64 17.44
C GLU A 157 16.10 12.65 16.30
N GLU A 158 16.32 13.92 16.66
CA GLU A 158 16.47 15.00 15.69
C GLU A 158 17.70 14.77 14.79
N GLY A 159 17.53 14.94 13.48
CA GLY A 159 18.60 14.78 12.49
C GLY A 159 18.99 13.33 12.14
N ALA A 160 18.62 12.32 12.96
CA ALA A 160 18.89 10.92 12.68
C ALA A 160 18.12 10.41 11.47
N LYS A 161 18.81 9.76 10.53
CA LYS A 161 18.18 9.15 9.34
C LYS A 161 17.55 7.82 9.69
N VAL A 162 16.29 7.65 9.34
CA VAL A 162 15.57 6.39 9.35
C VAL A 162 15.47 5.91 7.91
N HIS A 163 16.09 4.76 7.61
CA HIS A 163 16.04 4.15 6.28
C HIS A 163 14.88 3.16 6.17
N LEU A 164 14.20 3.15 5.02
CA LEU A 164 13.09 2.22 4.78
C LEU A 164 13.55 0.76 4.77
N LYS A 165 14.72 0.48 4.15
CA LYS A 165 15.33 -0.85 4.12
C LYS A 165 15.61 -1.46 5.49
N ASP A 166 15.85 -0.61 6.49
CA ASP A 166 16.11 -1.08 7.86
C ASP A 166 14.80 -1.51 8.53
N ILE A 167 13.67 -0.89 8.15
CA ILE A 167 12.34 -1.25 8.63
C ILE A 167 11.82 -2.51 7.95
N LEU A 168 11.94 -2.56 6.63
CA LEU A 168 11.47 -3.64 5.76
C LEU A 168 12.37 -3.75 4.54
N THR A 169 12.80 -4.96 4.21
CA THR A 169 13.53 -5.19 2.95
C THR A 169 12.65 -4.84 1.76
N GLU A 170 13.26 -4.51 0.62
CA GLU A 170 12.53 -4.19 -0.63
C GLU A 170 11.50 -5.28 -0.95
N LYS A 171 11.93 -6.54 -0.96
CA LYS A 171 11.07 -7.67 -1.32
C LYS A 171 9.89 -7.84 -0.36
N GLU A 172 10.13 -7.75 0.95
CA GLU A 172 9.05 -7.87 1.94
C GLU A 172 8.08 -6.68 1.87
N GLY A 173 8.59 -5.46 1.79
CA GLY A 173 7.78 -4.24 1.76
C GLY A 173 6.93 -4.13 0.49
N VAL A 174 7.50 -4.47 -0.66
CA VAL A 174 6.78 -4.49 -1.94
C VAL A 174 5.70 -5.56 -1.94
N LYS A 175 6.01 -6.81 -1.60
CA LYS A 175 4.99 -7.88 -1.53
C LYS A 175 3.87 -7.53 -0.54
N PHE A 176 4.24 -7.07 0.66
CA PHE A 176 3.28 -6.67 1.70
C PHE A 176 2.29 -5.62 1.17
N THR A 177 2.81 -4.56 0.57
CA THR A 177 1.97 -3.45 0.11
C THR A 177 1.12 -3.82 -1.10
N PHE A 178 1.68 -4.48 -2.11
CA PHE A 178 0.96 -4.85 -3.33
C PHE A 178 -0.14 -5.89 -3.07
N ILE A 179 0.10 -6.87 -2.20
CA ILE A 179 -0.92 -7.86 -1.83
C ILE A 179 -2.09 -7.20 -1.09
N LEU A 180 -1.81 -6.24 -0.20
CA LEU A 180 -2.86 -5.49 0.48
C LEU A 180 -3.66 -4.62 -0.50
N MET A 181 -2.99 -3.95 -1.44
CA MET A 181 -3.66 -3.17 -2.48
C MET A 181 -4.56 -4.05 -3.35
N ARG A 182 -4.04 -5.18 -3.87
CA ARG A 182 -4.82 -6.13 -4.67
C ARG A 182 -6.05 -6.61 -3.91
N ARG A 183 -5.90 -7.00 -2.63
CA ARG A 183 -7.04 -7.43 -1.81
C ARG A 183 -8.13 -6.36 -1.68
N ILE A 184 -7.73 -5.09 -1.53
CA ILE A 184 -8.66 -3.96 -1.46
C ILE A 184 -9.43 -3.83 -2.78
N LEU A 185 -8.72 -3.89 -3.90
CA LEU A 185 -9.27 -3.76 -5.25
C LEU A 185 -10.17 -4.95 -5.63
N ASP A 186 -9.74 -6.18 -5.37
CA ASP A 186 -10.50 -7.40 -5.67
C ASP A 186 -11.85 -7.44 -4.93
N THR A 187 -11.89 -6.93 -3.68
CA THR A 187 -13.13 -6.84 -2.89
C THR A 187 -14.19 -6.00 -3.62
N GLN A 188 -13.76 -5.01 -4.42
CA GLN A 188 -14.67 -4.13 -5.15
C GLN A 188 -15.27 -4.79 -6.37
N VAL A 189 -14.42 -5.49 -7.14
CA VAL A 189 -14.84 -6.20 -8.35
C VAL A 189 -15.87 -7.25 -7.99
N LEU A 190 -15.66 -7.97 -6.88
CA LEU A 190 -16.61 -8.95 -6.37
C LEU A 190 -17.91 -8.30 -5.88
N SER A 191 -17.84 -7.20 -5.12
CA SER A 191 -19.05 -6.48 -4.69
C SER A 191 -19.87 -5.91 -5.85
N ALA A 192 -19.23 -5.52 -6.96
CA ALA A 192 -19.91 -5.04 -8.16
C ALA A 192 -20.60 -6.19 -8.92
N GLY A 193 -19.95 -7.36 -9.05
CA GLY A 193 -20.53 -8.53 -9.72
C GLY A 193 -21.72 -9.17 -9.00
N GLU A 194 -21.74 -9.10 -7.66
CA GLU A 194 -22.88 -9.58 -6.86
C GLU A 194 -24.12 -8.66 -6.98
N GLN A 195 -23.92 -7.36 -7.17
CA GLN A 195 -25.00 -6.38 -7.40
C GLN A 195 -25.65 -6.52 -8.79
N GLU A 196 -24.88 -6.84 -9.83
CA GLU A 196 -25.44 -7.14 -11.17
C GLU A 196 -26.27 -8.44 -11.19
N SER A 197 -25.86 -9.42 -10.39
CA SER A 197 -26.54 -10.73 -10.29
C SER A 197 -27.89 -10.67 -9.55
N THR A 198 -28.07 -9.69 -8.65
CA THR A 198 -29.31 -9.50 -7.88
C THR A 198 -30.32 -8.57 -8.55
N MET A 199 -29.90 -7.76 -9.53
CA MET A 199 -30.79 -6.89 -10.33
C MET A 199 -31.31 -7.55 -11.62
N SER A 200 -30.98 -8.83 -11.86
CA SER A 200 -31.36 -9.58 -13.07
C SER A 200 -32.56 -10.54 -12.88
N ILE A 201 -33.50 -10.23 -11.96
CA ILE A 201 -34.74 -11.01 -11.74
C ILE A 201 -35.97 -10.16 -12.05
#